data_AF-A0A920JJS8-F1
#
_entry.id   AF-A0A920JJS8-F1
#
_cell.length_a   1.000
_cell.length_b   1.000
_cell.length_c   1.000
_cell.angle_alpha   90.00
_cell.angle_beta   90.00
_cell.angle_gamma   90.00
#
_symmetry.space_group_name_H-M   'P 1'
#
loop_
_entity.id
_entity.type
_entity.pdbx_description
1 polymer ?
#
loop_
_entity_poly.entity_id
_entity_poly.type
_entity_poly.pdbx_seq_one_letter_code
_entity_poly.pdbx_strand_id
1 'polypeptide(L)'
;MQPFPFFCANDPEAAGFKRRYTSDEAENTEIGVKSRGDNYTLNATFLLGRLDGIQVTVDLHADGHLPFNGGEAETSGLELDFSYDISENLVLMLPEALSVLK
;
A
#
# COMPACT_ATOMS: atom_id res chain seq x y z
N MET A 1 -15.49 8.53 -2.87
CA MET A 1 -16.13 9.65 -3.62
C MET A 1 -16.01 10.90 -2.77
N GLN A 2 -15.15 11.87 -3.10
CA GLN A 2 -15.06 13.10 -2.32
C GLN A 2 -16.20 14.03 -2.77
N PRO A 3 -17.13 14.42 -1.88
CA PRO A 3 -18.23 15.28 -2.26
C PRO A 3 -17.69 16.67 -2.62
N PHE A 4 -18.31 17.30 -3.60
CA PHE A 4 -18.07 18.71 -3.88
C PHE A 4 -18.30 19.54 -2.60
N PRO A 5 -17.48 20.58 -2.36
CA PRO A 5 -17.80 21.54 -1.32
C PRO A 5 -19.24 22.04 -1.50
N PHE A 6 -19.96 22.25 -0.40
CA PHE A 6 -21.41 22.51 -0.43
C PHE A 6 -21.80 23.71 -1.32
N PHE A 7 -20.89 24.67 -1.50
CA PHE A 7 -21.08 25.83 -2.36
C PHE A 7 -21.03 25.53 -3.88
N CYS A 8 -20.47 24.38 -4.28
CA CYS A 8 -20.44 23.92 -5.68
C CYS A 8 -21.57 22.93 -6.01
N ALA A 9 -22.44 22.58 -5.07
CA ALA A 9 -23.43 21.50 -5.25
C ALA A 9 -24.49 21.78 -6.34
N ASN A 10 -24.73 23.04 -6.67
CA ASN A 10 -25.71 23.48 -7.67
C ASN A 10 -25.07 24.23 -8.85
N ASP A 11 -23.74 24.16 -8.99
CA ASP A 11 -23.01 24.83 -10.07
C ASP A 11 -23.23 24.06 -11.39
N PRO A 12 -23.82 24.67 -12.44
CA PRO A 12 -24.04 24.02 -13.74
C PRO A 12 -22.75 23.50 -14.38
N GLU A 13 -21.62 24.16 -14.14
CA GLU A 13 -20.30 23.75 -14.61
C GLU A 13 -19.75 22.54 -13.83
N ALA A 14 -20.21 22.32 -12.59
CA ALA A 14 -19.85 21.13 -11.81
C ALA A 14 -20.52 19.85 -12.30
N ALA A 15 -21.63 19.94 -13.07
CA ALA A 15 -22.31 18.78 -13.66
C ALA A 15 -21.44 18.03 -14.69
N GLY A 16 -20.48 18.72 -15.32
CA GLY A 16 -19.52 18.15 -16.26
C GLY A 16 -18.16 17.81 -15.64
N PHE A 17 -17.97 18.07 -14.34
CA PHE A 17 -16.69 17.86 -13.71
C PHE A 17 -16.35 16.36 -13.64
N LYS A 18 -15.31 15.99 -14.38
CA LYS A 18 -14.59 14.75 -14.15
C LYS A 18 -13.21 15.10 -13.63
N ARG A 19 -12.79 14.41 -12.58
CA ARG A 19 -11.39 14.49 -12.16
C ARG A 19 -10.54 14.00 -13.32
N ARG A 20 -9.46 14.72 -13.60
CA ARG A 20 -8.44 14.28 -14.56
C ARG A 20 -7.87 12.93 -14.18
N TYR A 21 -7.85 12.60 -12.89
CA TYR A 21 -7.41 11.32 -12.36
C TYR A 21 -8.45 10.64 -11.49
N THR A 22 -8.51 9.33 -11.58
CA THR A 22 -9.28 8.47 -10.68
C THR A 22 -8.40 7.98 -9.54
N SER A 23 -9.05 7.53 -8.46
CA SER A 23 -8.35 6.74 -7.44
C SER A 23 -7.83 5.47 -8.11
N ASP A 24 -6.65 5.06 -7.70
CA ASP A 24 -6.18 3.69 -7.87
C ASP A 24 -7.04 2.72 -7.05
N GLU A 25 -7.02 1.45 -7.46
CA GLU A 25 -7.60 0.33 -6.74
C GLU A 25 -6.48 -0.53 -6.17
N ALA A 26 -6.62 -0.92 -4.91
CA ALA A 26 -5.65 -1.76 -4.21
C ALA A 26 -6.34 -3.01 -3.65
N GLU A 27 -5.85 -4.18 -4.02
CA GLU A 27 -6.29 -5.46 -3.48
C GLU A 27 -5.13 -6.10 -2.72
N ASN A 28 -5.32 -6.31 -1.42
CA ASN A 28 -4.32 -6.91 -0.55
C ASN A 28 -4.86 -8.22 0.03
N THR A 29 -4.08 -9.28 -0.10
CA THR A 29 -4.34 -10.58 0.55
C THR A 29 -3.16 -10.90 1.44
N GLU A 30 -3.45 -11.19 2.71
CA GLU A 30 -2.44 -11.54 3.70
C GLU A 30 -2.82 -12.86 4.38
N ILE A 31 -1.81 -13.72 4.57
CA ILE A 31 -1.92 -14.90 5.41
C ILE A 31 -0.76 -14.92 6.40
N GLY A 32 -1.08 -15.12 7.67
CA GLY A 32 -0.05 -15.08 8.70
C GLY A 32 -0.29 -16.08 9.82
N VAL A 33 0.81 -16.41 10.49
CA VAL A 33 0.85 -17.21 11.70
C VAL A 33 1.38 -16.34 12.82
N LYS A 34 0.71 -16.42 13.97
CA LYS A 34 1.19 -15.84 15.22
C LYS A 34 1.39 -16.96 16.22
N SER A 35 2.53 -16.97 16.89
CA SER A 35 2.83 -17.87 17.99
C SER A 35 3.36 -17.08 19.17
N ARG A 36 3.01 -17.55 20.37
CA ARG A 36 3.51 -17.01 21.63
C ARG A 36 3.82 -18.16 22.56
N GLY A 37 5.00 -18.12 23.17
CA GLY A 37 5.37 -18.94 24.32
C GLY A 37 5.62 -18.08 25.54
N ASP A 38 6.12 -18.72 26.61
CA ASP A 38 6.36 -18.05 27.89
C ASP A 38 7.45 -16.96 27.82
N ASN A 39 8.38 -17.10 26.89
CA ASN A 39 9.55 -16.23 26.73
C ASN A 39 9.81 -15.83 25.28
N TYR A 40 8.84 -16.03 24.38
CA TYR A 40 9.01 -15.65 22.98
C TYR A 40 7.70 -15.22 22.31
N THR A 41 7.82 -14.38 21.30
CA THR A 41 6.75 -14.05 20.36
C THR A 41 7.25 -14.19 18.93
N LEU A 42 6.40 -14.71 18.05
CA LEU A 42 6.67 -14.87 16.63
C LEU A 42 5.43 -14.45 15.84
N ASN A 43 5.60 -13.49 14.93
CA ASN A 43 4.62 -13.16 13.90
C ASN A 43 5.28 -13.38 12.54
N ALA A 44 4.66 -14.17 11.68
CA ALA A 44 5.12 -14.36 10.31
C ALA A 44 3.93 -14.16 9.37
N THR A 45 4.06 -13.26 8.40
CA THR A 45 2.98 -12.91 7.46
C THR A 45 3.52 -12.98 6.04
N PHE A 46 2.81 -13.66 5.16
CA PHE A 46 3.00 -13.56 3.72
C PHE A 46 1.92 -12.64 3.14
N LEU A 47 2.35 -11.67 2.35
CA LEU A 47 1.49 -10.63 1.78
C LEU A 47 1.55 -10.65 0.24
N LEU A 48 0.41 -10.39 -0.37
CA LEU A 48 0.24 -10.19 -1.80
C LEU A 48 -0.55 -8.90 -2.00
N GLY A 49 0.00 -7.96 -2.76
CA GLY A 49 -0.65 -6.70 -3.10
C GLY A 49 -0.75 -6.55 -4.62
N ARG A 50 -1.89 -6.05 -5.09
CA ARG A 50 -2.09 -5.60 -6.47
C ARG A 50 -2.60 -4.17 -6.45
N LEU A 51 -2.01 -3.34 -7.30
CA LEU A 51 -2.42 -1.98 -7.56
C LEU A 51 -2.83 -1.87 -9.03
N ASP A 52 -4.01 -1.30 -9.27
CA ASP A 52 -4.54 -1.02 -10.60
C ASP A 52 -4.92 0.47 -10.72
N GLY A 53 -4.79 1.02 -11.92
CA GLY A 53 -5.15 2.40 -12.21
C GLY A 53 -4.24 3.41 -11.52
N ILE A 54 -2.99 3.05 -11.19
CA ILE A 54 -2.03 3.93 -10.53
C ILE A 54 -1.76 5.13 -11.44
N GLN A 55 -1.64 6.31 -10.84
CA GLN A 55 -1.23 7.53 -11.54
C GLN A 55 0.27 7.44 -11.82
N VAL A 56 0.62 7.31 -13.09
CA VAL A 56 2.01 7.28 -13.56
C VAL A 56 2.30 8.50 -14.42
N THR A 57 3.52 9.01 -14.33
CA THR A 57 4.04 10.04 -15.23
C THR A 57 4.97 9.39 -16.22
N VAL A 58 4.67 9.52 -17.50
CA VAL A 58 5.60 9.12 -18.55
C VAL A 58 6.41 10.33 -18.98
N ASP A 59 7.73 10.19 -18.90
CA ASP A 59 8.69 11.16 -19.41
C ASP A 59 8.85 10.96 -20.91
N LEU A 60 8.49 11.98 -21.67
CA LEU A 60 8.78 12.11 -23.08
C LEU A 60 10.13 12.81 -23.26
N HIS A 61 10.82 12.53 -24.35
CA HIS A 61 11.99 13.32 -24.71
C HIS A 61 11.57 14.76 -25.06
N ALA A 62 12.41 15.72 -24.68
CA ALA A 62 12.16 17.17 -24.74
C ALA A 62 11.06 17.67 -23.78
N ASP A 63 11.33 17.51 -22.47
CA ASP A 63 10.64 18.16 -21.33
C ASP A 63 9.12 17.91 -21.22
N GLY A 64 8.60 16.91 -21.94
CA GLY A 64 7.19 16.56 -21.92
C GLY A 64 6.89 15.54 -20.84
N HIS A 65 6.07 15.90 -19.85
CA HIS A 65 5.53 14.95 -18.88
C HIS A 65 4.05 14.69 -19.15
N LEU A 66 3.68 13.43 -19.36
CA LEU A 66 2.29 13.03 -19.55
C LEU A 66 1.82 12.15 -18.38
N PRO A 67 1.11 12.72 -17.40
CA PRO A 67 0.48 11.95 -16.33
C PRO A 67 -0.83 11.29 -16.80
N PHE A 68 -1.03 10.01 -16.47
CA PHE A 68 -2.28 9.27 -16.70
C PHE A 68 -2.51 8.18 -15.63
N ASN A 69 -3.77 7.77 -15.44
CA ASN A 69 -4.12 6.56 -14.68
C ASN A 69 -4.04 5.34 -15.57
N GLY A 70 -3.22 4.37 -15.20
CA GLY A 70 -3.09 3.12 -15.94
C GLY A 70 -1.84 2.33 -15.64
N GLY A 71 -1.06 2.72 -14.61
CA GLY A 71 -0.03 1.85 -14.08
C GLY A 71 -0.67 0.68 -13.33
N GLU A 72 -0.10 -0.49 -13.51
CA GLU A 72 -0.39 -1.68 -12.70
C GLU A 72 0.91 -2.08 -11.97
N ALA A 73 0.79 -2.53 -10.73
CA ALA A 73 1.93 -3.05 -9.98
C ALA A 73 1.49 -4.21 -9.09
N GLU A 74 2.33 -5.24 -9.01
CA GLU A 74 2.15 -6.35 -8.10
C GLU A 74 3.29 -6.40 -7.10
N THR A 75 2.95 -6.65 -5.83
CA THR A 75 3.91 -6.84 -4.75
C THR A 75 3.64 -8.15 -4.06
N SER A 76 4.72 -8.77 -3.58
CA SER A 76 4.61 -9.92 -2.68
C SER A 76 5.71 -9.83 -1.65
N GLY A 77 5.48 -10.34 -0.45
CA GLY A 77 6.48 -10.23 0.60
C GLY A 77 6.28 -11.19 1.75
N LEU A 78 7.33 -11.30 2.55
CA LEU A 78 7.34 -11.99 3.84
C LEU A 78 7.73 -10.99 4.92
N GLU A 79 6.92 -10.92 5.96
CA GLU A 79 7.21 -10.19 7.18
C GLU A 79 7.43 -11.19 8.31
N LEU A 80 8.52 -11.02 9.04
CA LEU A 80 8.89 -11.79 10.21
C LEU A 80 9.16 -10.83 11.37
N ASP A 81 8.49 -11.03 12.48
CA ASP A 81 8.76 -10.33 13.72
C ASP A 81 8.93 -11.36 14.84
N PHE A 82 10.15 -11.50 15.32
CA PHE A 82 10.49 -12.42 16.39
C PHE A 82 11.09 -11.67 17.59
N SER A 83 10.62 -12.02 18.78
CA SER A 83 11.17 -11.56 20.05
C SER A 83 11.38 -12.74 20.99
N TYR A 84 12.45 -12.68 21.78
CA TYR A 84 12.80 -13.68 22.78
C TYR A 84 13.38 -13.03 24.04
N ASP A 85 12.82 -13.35 25.20
CA ASP A 85 13.29 -12.91 26.50
C ASP A 85 14.44 -13.81 26.95
N ILE A 86 15.67 -13.26 26.92
CA ILE A 86 16.87 -13.96 27.37
C ILE A 86 16.92 -13.97 28.91
N SER A 87 16.50 -12.85 29.53
CA SER A 87 16.30 -12.71 30.98
C SER A 87 15.27 -11.60 31.28
N GLU A 88 14.92 -11.40 32.55
CA GLU A 88 13.97 -10.35 32.97
C GLU A 88 14.33 -8.94 32.48
N ASN A 89 15.60 -8.69 32.16
CA ASN A 89 16.11 -7.39 31.76
C ASN A 89 16.78 -7.39 30.38
N LEU A 90 16.67 -8.48 29.60
CA LEU A 90 17.34 -8.61 28.30
C LEU A 90 16.45 -9.34 27.30
N VAL A 91 16.15 -8.66 26.20
CA VAL A 91 15.30 -9.17 25.11
C VAL A 91 16.07 -9.10 23.79
N LEU A 92 16.01 -10.19 23.02
CA LEU A 92 16.42 -10.22 21.62
C LEU A 92 15.23 -9.93 20.72
N MET A 93 15.41 -9.08 19.72
CA MET A 93 14.40 -8.76 18.72
C MET A 93 14.98 -8.89 17.31
N LEU A 94 14.23 -9.49 16.40
CA LEU A 94 14.56 -9.70 14.99
C LEU A 94 13.33 -9.38 14.12
N PRO A 95 13.07 -8.09 13.84
CA PRO A 95 12.10 -7.69 12.82
C PRO A 95 12.76 -7.71 11.44
N GLU A 96 12.17 -8.41 10.48
CA GLU A 96 12.61 -8.49 9.09
C GLU A 96 11.40 -8.40 8.16
N ALA A 97 11.50 -7.57 7.12
CA ALA A 97 10.49 -7.49 6.07
C ALA A 97 11.19 -7.58 4.71
N LEU A 98 10.79 -8.57 3.92
CA LEU A 98 11.29 -8.78 2.57
C LEU A 98 10.14 -8.64 1.58
N SER A 99 10.22 -7.65 0.70
CA SER A 99 9.24 -7.41 -0.35
C SER A 99 9.89 -7.52 -1.74
N VAL A 100 9.17 -8.13 -2.68
CA VAL A 100 9.51 -8.20 -4.10
C VAL A 100 8.40 -7.51 -4.89
N LEU A 101 8.79 -6.51 -5.66
CA LEU A 101 7.98 -5.91 -6.72
C LEU A 101 8.10 -6.76 -7.98
N LYS A 102 6.97 -7.04 -8.62
CA LYS A 102 6.89 -7.77 -9.88
C LYS A 102 6.48 -6.84 -11.02
#